data_AF-A0A9E0UUS5-F1
#
_entry.id   AF-A0A9E0UUS5-F1
#
_cell.length_a   1.000
_cell.length_b   1.000
_cell.length_c   1.000
_cell.angle_alpha   90.00
_cell.angle_beta   90.00
_cell.angle_gamma   90.00
#
_symmetry.space_group_name_H-M   'P 1'
#
loop_
_entity.id
_entity.type
_entity.pdbx_description
1 polymer ?
#
loop_
_entity_poly.entity_id
_entity_poly.type
_entity_poly.pdbx_seq_one_letter_code
_entity_poly.pdbx_strand_id
1 'polypeptide(L)'
;MNNTKPQHTPTEKFYLEKNPLEKFFAIIGALCFITSCVLVITYSGFTTQPQNEIKVVLIPNLETLWIINVILGVAGGALINYKKFLASIPAGLAAVLFMTDFTLFYISFRDSIISIEILLPLFLAFVVGTVVYKVLYKFFYKKKDDEILKSRMNTELKN
;
A
#
# COMPACT_ATOMS: atom_id res chain seq x y z
N MET A 1 -7.48 -46.48 -15.89
CA MET A 1 -7.89 -45.39 -14.99
C MET A 1 -7.14 -44.14 -15.41
N ASN A 2 -7.78 -43.26 -16.17
CA ASN A 2 -7.16 -42.01 -16.63
C ASN A 2 -7.16 -41.01 -15.48
N ASN A 3 -5.97 -40.61 -15.07
CA ASN A 3 -5.72 -39.63 -14.03
C ASN A 3 -5.81 -38.22 -14.65
N THR A 4 -7.01 -37.76 -14.96
CA THR A 4 -7.24 -36.38 -15.41
C THR A 4 -7.18 -35.47 -14.20
N LYS A 5 -5.99 -34.90 -13.95
CA LYS A 5 -5.87 -33.70 -13.12
C LYS A 5 -6.89 -32.67 -13.63
N PRO A 6 -7.62 -31.97 -12.73
CA PRO A 6 -8.60 -30.97 -13.15
C PRO A 6 -7.92 -29.93 -14.04
N GLN A 7 -8.44 -29.80 -15.26
CA GLN A 7 -7.94 -28.90 -16.28
C GLN A 7 -8.34 -27.48 -15.85
N HIS A 8 -7.39 -26.76 -15.24
CA HIS A 8 -7.57 -25.35 -14.88
C HIS A 8 -8.02 -24.55 -16.10
N THR A 9 -9.10 -23.79 -15.94
CA THR A 9 -9.63 -22.91 -17.00
C THR A 9 -8.55 -21.91 -17.43
N PRO A 10 -8.49 -21.52 -18.73
CA PRO A 10 -7.46 -20.60 -19.24
C PRO A 10 -7.45 -19.24 -18.50
N THR A 11 -8.58 -18.86 -17.91
CA THR A 11 -8.73 -17.73 -17.00
C THR A 11 -7.80 -17.78 -15.78
N GLU A 12 -7.54 -18.94 -15.18
CA GLU A 12 -6.69 -19.03 -13.97
C GLU A 12 -5.19 -18.87 -14.29
N LYS A 13 -4.74 -19.34 -15.46
CA LYS A 13 -3.33 -19.16 -15.89
C LYS A 13 -3.00 -17.70 -16.20
N PHE A 14 -3.95 -16.93 -16.74
CA PHE A 14 -3.73 -15.53 -17.10
C PHE A 14 -3.70 -14.57 -15.90
N TYR A 15 -4.25 -14.96 -14.74
CA TYR A 15 -4.05 -14.25 -13.47
C TYR A 15 -2.73 -14.61 -12.78
N LEU A 16 -2.10 -15.73 -13.15
CA LEU A 16 -0.88 -16.27 -12.54
C LEU A 16 0.40 -15.92 -13.32
N GLU A 17 0.30 -15.62 -14.61
CA GLU A 17 1.41 -15.08 -15.41
C GLU A 17 1.59 -13.57 -15.15
N LYS A 18 1.70 -13.19 -13.88
CA LYS A 18 2.20 -11.87 -13.48
C LYS A 18 3.65 -11.76 -13.96
N ASN A 19 3.87 -10.91 -14.96
CA ASN A 19 5.20 -10.48 -15.40
C ASN A 19 6.14 -10.29 -14.19
N PRO A 20 7.38 -10.80 -14.24
CA PRO A 20 8.32 -10.69 -13.12
C PRO A 20 8.54 -9.24 -12.68
N LEU A 21 8.48 -8.30 -13.63
CA LEU A 21 8.52 -6.85 -13.36
C LEU A 21 7.36 -6.36 -12.49
N GLU A 22 6.15 -6.87 -12.69
CA GLU A 22 5.00 -6.44 -11.89
C GLU A 22 5.10 -6.93 -10.45
N LYS A 23 5.62 -8.15 -10.24
CA LYS A 23 5.95 -8.66 -8.91
C LYS A 23 7.06 -7.83 -8.26
N PHE A 24 8.10 -7.50 -9.02
CA PHE A 24 9.22 -6.68 -8.55
C PHE A 24 8.76 -5.29 -8.11
N PHE A 25 7.99 -4.57 -8.94
CA PHE A 25 7.43 -3.27 -8.57
C PHE A 25 6.46 -3.37 -7.40
N ALA A 26 5.66 -4.43 -7.31
CA ALA A 26 4.78 -4.63 -6.16
C ALA A 26 5.54 -4.84 -4.85
N ILE A 27 6.65 -5.59 -4.87
CA ILE A 27 7.51 -5.80 -3.71
C ILE A 27 8.18 -4.49 -3.30
N ILE A 28 8.75 -3.75 -4.24
CA ILE A 28 9.36 -2.44 -3.96
C ILE A 28 8.30 -1.48 -3.40
N GLY A 29 7.11 -1.46 -4.01
CA GLY A 29 6.01 -0.60 -3.56
C GLY A 29 5.55 -0.94 -2.14
N ALA A 30 5.43 -2.23 -1.81
CA ALA A 30 5.12 -2.68 -0.46
C ALA A 30 6.22 -2.30 0.55
N LEU A 31 7.49 -2.48 0.19
CA LEU A 31 8.62 -2.06 1.03
C LEU A 31 8.60 -0.56 1.27
N CYS A 32 8.36 0.24 0.22
CA CYS A 32 8.28 1.70 0.26
C CYS A 32 7.12 2.18 1.16
N PHE A 33 5.98 1.50 1.10
CA PHE A 33 4.84 1.77 1.97
C PHE A 33 5.13 1.42 3.43
N ILE A 34 5.74 0.27 3.70
CA ILE A 34 6.11 -0.16 5.05
C ILE A 34 7.16 0.78 5.66
N THR A 35 8.18 1.18 4.89
CA THR A 35 9.21 2.11 5.39
C THR A 35 8.63 3.48 5.71
N SER A 36 7.69 3.98 4.92
CA SER A 36 6.91 5.19 5.23
C SER A 36 6.24 5.06 6.61
N CYS A 37 5.53 3.94 6.83
CA CYS A 37 4.82 3.66 8.07
C CYS A 37 5.77 3.62 9.28
N VAL A 38 6.92 2.95 9.14
CA VAL A 38 7.91 2.82 10.21
C VAL A 38 8.57 4.18 10.53
N LEU A 39 8.82 5.02 9.53
CA LEU A 39 9.41 6.36 9.72
C LEU A 39 8.55 7.27 10.60
N VAL A 40 7.24 7.32 10.36
CA VAL A 40 6.29 8.15 11.15
C VAL A 40 6.27 7.73 12.61
N ILE A 41 6.19 6.42 12.83
CA ILE A 41 6.07 5.87 14.18
C ILE A 41 7.40 5.99 14.91
N THR A 42 8.53 5.72 14.27
CA THR A 42 9.85 5.86 14.89
C THR A 42 10.09 7.31 15.32
N TYR A 43 9.73 8.28 14.48
CA TYR A 43 9.84 9.67 14.87
C TYR A 43 8.91 10.01 16.05
N SER A 44 7.62 9.66 15.95
CA SER A 44 6.60 10.05 16.94
C SER A 44 6.73 9.30 18.27
N GLY A 45 7.29 8.09 18.27
CA GLY A 45 7.48 7.25 19.45
C GLY A 45 8.80 7.43 20.19
N PHE A 46 9.84 7.98 19.55
CA PHE A 46 11.17 8.15 20.17
C PHE A 46 11.56 9.61 20.48
N THR A 47 10.92 10.62 19.88
CA THR A 47 11.25 12.04 20.18
C THR A 47 10.56 12.61 21.43
N THR A 48 9.78 11.81 22.15
CA THR A 48 9.21 12.19 23.47
C THR A 48 10.24 12.19 24.60
N GLN A 49 11.48 11.72 24.36
CA GLN A 49 12.57 11.92 25.32
C GLN A 49 13.13 13.35 25.22
N PRO A 50 13.37 14.04 26.36
CA PRO A 50 13.88 15.40 26.35
C PRO A 50 15.19 15.47 25.56
N GLN A 51 15.26 16.45 24.66
CA GLN A 51 16.23 16.64 23.56
C GLN A 51 17.73 16.78 23.95
N ASN A 52 18.17 16.29 25.11
CA ASN A 52 19.46 16.68 25.65
C ASN A 52 20.67 15.82 25.28
N GLU A 53 20.57 14.64 24.65
CA GLU A 53 21.79 13.79 24.52
C GLU A 53 22.03 13.03 23.20
N ILE A 54 21.44 13.43 22.07
CA ILE A 54 21.85 12.82 20.77
C ILE A 54 22.31 13.89 19.78
N LYS A 55 23.59 14.28 19.92
CA LYS A 55 24.37 14.95 18.87
C LYS A 55 24.67 13.96 17.73
N VAL A 56 23.66 13.60 16.96
CA VAL A 56 23.84 13.09 15.60
C VAL A 56 22.76 13.72 14.74
N VAL A 57 23.15 14.73 13.96
CA VAL A 57 22.32 15.38 12.93
C VAL A 57 22.14 14.41 11.76
N LEU A 58 21.41 13.32 11.99
CA LEU A 58 21.00 12.37 10.94
C LEU A 58 19.49 12.10 10.99
N ILE A 59 18.75 12.76 11.88
CA ILE A 59 17.30 12.74 11.91
C ILE A 59 16.84 13.96 11.11
N PRO A 60 16.19 13.79 9.93
CA PRO A 60 15.68 14.90 9.16
C PRO A 60 14.71 15.74 10.01
N ASN A 61 14.58 17.03 9.70
CA ASN A 61 13.59 17.89 10.34
C ASN A 61 12.17 17.28 10.21
N LEU A 62 11.28 17.57 11.14
CA LEU A 62 9.91 17.06 11.19
C LEU A 62 9.19 17.20 9.84
N GLU A 63 9.27 18.39 9.25
CA GLU A 63 8.69 18.69 7.94
C GLU A 63 9.28 17.80 6.84
N THR A 64 10.60 17.56 6.87
CA THR A 64 11.29 16.69 5.91
C THR A 64 10.86 15.23 6.05
N LEU A 65 10.66 14.75 7.27
CA LEU A 65 10.15 13.40 7.53
C LEU A 65 8.71 13.24 7.01
N TRP A 66 7.86 14.24 7.22
CA TRP A 66 6.51 14.24 6.66
C TRP A 66 6.50 14.19 5.14
N ILE A 67 7.33 15.02 4.50
CA ILE A 67 7.47 15.03 3.04
C ILE A 67 7.96 13.67 2.52
N ILE A 68 9.00 13.10 3.14
CA ILE A 68 9.51 11.78 2.77
C ILE A 68 8.43 10.71 2.93
N ASN A 69 7.67 10.74 4.03
CA ASN A 69 6.62 9.78 4.28
C ASN A 69 5.47 9.87 3.24
N VAL A 70 5.05 11.08 2.88
CA VAL A 70 4.06 11.27 1.81
C VAL A 70 4.59 10.78 0.45
N ILE A 71 5.85 11.10 0.12
CA ILE A 71 6.48 10.65 -1.13
C ILE A 71 6.57 9.13 -1.18
N LEU A 72 7.03 8.48 -0.10
CA LEU A 72 7.13 7.02 -0.01
C LEU A 72 5.75 6.36 -0.02
N GLY A 73 4.75 6.97 0.62
CA GLY A 73 3.36 6.51 0.57
C GLY A 73 2.76 6.54 -0.83
N VAL A 74 2.93 7.65 -1.54
CA VAL A 74 2.47 7.84 -2.92
C VAL A 74 3.23 6.93 -3.88
N ALA A 75 4.56 6.88 -3.78
CA ALA A 75 5.40 6.01 -4.60
C ALA A 75 5.09 4.53 -4.33
N GLY A 76 4.93 4.14 -3.07
CA GLY A 76 4.53 2.80 -2.66
C GLY A 76 3.16 2.42 -3.23
N GLY A 77 2.16 3.29 -3.08
CA GLY A 77 0.84 3.12 -3.67
C GLY A 77 0.92 2.98 -5.20
N ALA A 78 1.62 3.86 -5.89
CA ALA A 78 1.78 3.81 -7.34
C ALA A 78 2.45 2.51 -7.82
N LEU A 79 3.49 2.05 -7.13
CA LEU A 79 4.28 0.88 -7.51
C LEU A 79 3.54 -0.45 -7.26
N ILE A 80 2.72 -0.54 -6.20
CA ILE A 80 1.90 -1.73 -5.91
C ILE A 80 0.97 -2.07 -7.08
N ASN A 81 0.46 -1.07 -7.79
CA ASN A 81 -0.40 -1.29 -8.95
C ASN A 81 -0.23 -0.23 -10.03
N TYR A 82 0.93 -0.25 -10.69
CA TYR A 82 1.33 0.77 -11.69
C TYR A 82 0.34 0.91 -12.86
N LYS A 83 -0.33 -0.17 -13.28
CA LYS A 83 -1.37 -0.12 -14.34
C LYS A 83 -2.61 0.65 -13.91
N LYS A 84 -2.86 0.72 -12.60
CA LYS A 84 -4.05 1.29 -11.97
C LYS A 84 -3.68 2.48 -11.09
N PHE A 85 -2.67 3.25 -11.50
CA PHE A 85 -2.08 4.34 -10.72
C PHE A 85 -3.12 5.42 -10.31
N LEU A 86 -4.16 5.68 -11.11
CA LEU A 86 -5.21 6.65 -10.77
C LEU A 86 -6.02 6.24 -9.52
N ALA A 87 -6.14 4.94 -9.25
CA ALA A 87 -6.75 4.42 -8.03
C ALA A 87 -5.72 4.17 -6.93
N SER A 88 -4.48 3.83 -7.32
CA SER A 88 -3.41 3.43 -6.40
C SER A 88 -2.73 4.60 -5.70
N ILE A 89 -2.50 5.72 -6.39
CA ILE A 89 -1.89 6.92 -5.81
C ILE A 89 -2.76 7.55 -4.71
N PRO A 90 -4.06 7.83 -4.94
CA PRO A 90 -4.88 8.46 -3.91
C PRO A 90 -5.16 7.50 -2.75
N ALA A 91 -5.19 6.18 -3.01
CA ALA A 91 -5.29 5.18 -1.95
C ALA A 91 -4.05 5.12 -1.06
N GLY A 92 -2.84 5.17 -1.66
CA GLY A 92 -1.59 5.27 -0.92
C GLY A 92 -1.51 6.54 -0.08
N LEU A 93 -1.88 7.69 -0.66
CA LEU A 93 -1.93 8.97 0.05
C LEU A 93 -2.93 8.94 1.22
N ALA A 94 -4.15 8.44 0.99
CA ALA A 94 -5.17 8.34 2.03
C ALA A 94 -4.74 7.42 3.18
N ALA A 95 -4.07 6.32 2.87
CA ALA A 95 -3.53 5.41 3.88
C ALA A 95 -2.47 6.09 4.75
N VAL A 96 -1.54 6.83 4.15
CA VAL A 96 -0.48 7.55 4.88
C VAL A 96 -1.05 8.68 5.74
N LEU A 97 -1.97 9.49 5.22
CA LEU A 97 -2.61 10.56 5.98
C LEU A 97 -3.44 10.01 7.15
N PHE A 98 -4.24 8.97 6.90
CA PHE A 98 -5.04 8.38 7.96
C PHE A 98 -4.17 7.73 9.05
N MET A 99 -3.11 7.04 8.65
CA MET A 99 -2.15 6.47 9.60
C MET A 99 -1.52 7.54 10.47
N THR A 100 -1.13 8.64 9.85
CA THR A 100 -0.53 9.82 10.50
C THR A 100 -1.45 10.38 11.56
N ASP A 101 -2.68 10.73 11.17
CA ASP A 101 -3.67 11.32 12.06
C ASP A 101 -4.02 10.36 13.19
N PHE A 102 -4.19 9.07 12.88
CA PHE A 102 -4.46 8.05 13.88
C PHE A 102 -3.29 7.88 14.85
N THR A 103 -2.05 7.93 14.37
CA THR A 103 -0.86 7.83 15.23
C THR A 103 -0.77 9.03 16.17
N LEU A 104 -0.96 10.24 15.66
CA LEU A 104 -0.98 11.46 16.48
C LEU A 104 -2.10 11.44 17.51
N PHE A 105 -3.31 11.05 17.09
CA PHE A 105 -4.46 10.88 17.98
C PHE A 105 -4.17 9.84 19.06
N TYR A 106 -3.64 8.67 18.71
CA TYR A 106 -3.33 7.59 19.65
C TYR A 106 -2.28 8.01 20.69
N ILE A 107 -1.23 8.70 20.26
CA ILE A 107 -0.17 9.21 21.14
C ILE A 107 -0.71 10.27 22.11
N SER A 108 -1.71 11.07 21.70
CA SER A 108 -2.28 12.09 22.57
C SER A 108 -2.93 11.56 23.86
N PHE A 109 -3.29 10.27 23.90
CA PHE A 109 -3.87 9.61 25.08
C PHE A 109 -2.89 8.72 25.84
N ARG A 110 -1.62 8.62 25.41
CA ARG A 110 -0.67 7.63 25.94
C ARG A 110 0.70 8.25 26.22
N ASP A 111 1.18 8.07 27.44
CA ASP A 111 2.51 8.55 27.85
C ASP A 111 3.68 7.73 27.26
N SER A 112 3.43 6.49 26.85
CA SER A 112 4.42 5.60 26.25
C SER A 112 3.77 4.59 25.29
N ILE A 113 4.41 4.37 24.14
CA ILE A 113 3.98 3.44 23.09
C ILE A 113 4.80 2.16 23.22
N ILE A 114 4.13 1.02 23.37
CA ILE A 114 4.80 -0.28 23.33
C ILE A 114 5.05 -0.63 21.86
N SER A 115 6.22 -1.17 21.51
CA SER A 115 6.57 -1.47 20.10
C SER A 115 5.57 -2.38 19.37
N ILE A 116 4.76 -3.18 20.07
CA ILE A 116 3.70 -4.00 19.47
C ILE A 116 2.49 -3.16 19.01
N GLU A 117 2.23 -2.01 19.64
CA GLU A 117 1.11 -1.11 19.33
C GLU A 117 1.31 -0.41 17.98
N ILE A 118 2.54 -0.43 17.45
CA ILE A 118 2.91 0.00 16.08
C ILE A 118 2.10 -0.75 15.02
N LEU A 119 1.69 -1.99 15.31
CA LEU A 119 0.89 -2.79 14.39
C LEU A 119 -0.53 -2.25 14.21
N LEU A 120 -1.08 -1.49 15.17
CA LEU A 120 -2.44 -0.93 15.10
C LEU A 120 -2.56 0.14 14.00
N PRO A 121 -1.75 1.24 14.01
CA PRO A 121 -1.77 2.23 12.94
C PRO A 121 -1.47 1.62 11.57
N LEU A 122 -0.54 0.66 11.51
CA LEU A 122 -0.12 0.03 10.26
C LEU A 122 -1.25 -0.85 9.67
N PHE A 123 -1.94 -1.61 10.51
CA PHE A 123 -3.12 -2.37 10.11
C PHE A 123 -4.27 -1.46 9.65
N LEU A 124 -4.54 -0.36 10.38
CA LEU A 124 -5.55 0.61 10.00
C LEU A 124 -5.22 1.29 8.66
N ALA A 125 -3.98 1.70 8.46
CA ALA A 125 -3.50 2.25 7.19
C ALA A 125 -3.75 1.28 6.02
N PHE A 126 -3.42 0.00 6.22
CA PHE A 126 -3.65 -1.04 5.23
C PHE A 126 -5.14 -1.23 4.90
N VAL A 127 -6.00 -1.26 5.92
CA VAL A 127 -7.45 -1.39 5.74
C VAL A 127 -8.01 -0.19 4.98
N VAL A 128 -7.70 1.03 5.42
CA VAL A 128 -8.18 2.27 4.79
C VAL A 128 -7.68 2.38 3.36
N GLY A 129 -6.38 2.16 3.12
CA GLY A 129 -5.80 2.16 1.79
C GLY A 129 -6.48 1.15 0.86
N THR A 130 -6.75 -0.06 1.35
CA THR A 130 -7.45 -1.10 0.57
C THR A 130 -8.89 -0.71 0.25
N VAL A 131 -9.62 -0.12 1.20
CA VAL A 131 -11.00 0.34 0.99
C VAL A 131 -11.04 1.45 -0.05
N VAL A 132 -10.20 2.48 0.10
CA VAL A 132 -10.10 3.60 -0.84
C VAL A 132 -9.71 3.09 -2.24
N TYR A 133 -8.73 2.19 -2.33
CA TYR A 133 -8.34 1.58 -3.59
C TYR A 133 -9.52 0.87 -4.26
N LYS A 134 -10.30 0.06 -3.52
CA LYS A 134 -11.46 -0.65 -4.07
C LYS A 134 -12.52 0.30 -4.62
N VAL A 135 -12.81 1.38 -3.89
CA VAL A 135 -13.78 2.39 -4.32
C VAL A 135 -13.32 3.09 -5.60
N LEU A 136 -12.08 3.57 -5.63
CA LEU A 136 -11.52 4.27 -6.79
C LEU A 136 -11.35 3.33 -7.99
N TYR A 137 -10.96 2.08 -7.75
CA TYR A 137 -10.89 1.05 -8.77
C TYR A 137 -12.25 0.82 -9.44
N LYS A 138 -13.31 0.70 -8.63
CA LYS A 138 -14.67 0.56 -9.12
C LYS A 138 -15.10 1.75 -9.98
N PHE A 139 -14.65 2.95 -9.63
CA PHE A 139 -15.03 4.16 -10.33
C PHE A 139 -14.27 4.35 -11.66
N PHE A 140 -12.95 4.17 -11.65
CA PHE A 140 -12.11 4.49 -12.81
C PHE A 140 -11.90 3.32 -13.79
N TYR A 141 -11.90 2.08 -13.31
CA TYR A 141 -11.39 0.96 -14.10
C TYR A 141 -12.41 -0.16 -14.33
N LYS A 142 -13.44 -0.29 -13.49
CA LYS A 142 -14.41 -1.39 -13.59
C LYS A 142 -15.04 -1.52 -14.98
N LYS A 143 -15.55 -0.41 -15.54
CA LYS A 143 -16.22 -0.44 -16.85
C LYS A 143 -15.28 -0.90 -17.96
N LYS A 144 -14.05 -0.39 -17.98
CA LYS A 144 -13.03 -0.72 -19.00
C LYS A 144 -12.57 -2.18 -18.87
N ASP A 145 -12.34 -2.65 -17.66
CA ASP A 145 -11.91 -4.04 -17.41
C ASP A 145 -13.03 -5.03 -17.80
N ASP A 146 -14.30 -4.72 -17.50
CA ASP A 146 -15.46 -5.54 -17.86
C ASP A 146 -15.65 -5.65 -19.39
N GLU A 147 -15.43 -4.57 -20.15
CA GLU A 147 -15.51 -4.56 -21.62
C GLU A 147 -14.38 -5.38 -22.26
N ILE A 148 -13.16 -5.28 -21.74
CA ILE A 148 -12.01 -6.09 -22.19
C ILE A 148 -12.27 -7.58 -21.94
N LEU A 149 -12.81 -7.93 -20.77
CA LEU A 149 -13.16 -9.31 -20.44
C LEU A 149 -14.22 -9.88 -21.39
N LYS A 150 -15.30 -9.13 -21.64
CA LYS A 150 -16.35 -9.55 -22.58
C LYS A 150 -15.84 -9.76 -24.01
N SER A 151 -15.00 -8.85 -24.52
CA SER A 151 -14.44 -8.97 -25.87
C SER A 151 -13.53 -10.21 -26.03
N ARG A 152 -12.73 -10.55 -25.01
CA ARG A 152 -11.86 -11.73 -25.03
C ARG A 152 -12.64 -13.04 -24.92
N MET A 153 -13.64 -13.10 -24.04
CA MET A 153 -14.52 -14.28 -23.95
C MET A 153 -15.22 -14.58 -25.29
N ASN A 154 -15.66 -13.55 -26.01
CA ASN A 154 -16.29 -13.71 -27.32
C ASN A 154 -15.31 -14.15 -28.42
N THR A 155 -14.01 -13.92 -28.23
CA THR A 155 -12.96 -14.33 -29.18
C THR A 155 -12.57 -15.78 -28.96
N GLU A 156 -12.46 -16.23 -27.70
CA GLU A 156 -12.19 -17.64 -27.36
C GLU A 156 -13.36 -18.56 -27.69
N LEU A 157 -14.61 -18.10 -27.60
CA LEU A 157 -15.79 -18.88 -28.01
C LEU A 157 -15.95 -19.04 -29.53
N LYS A 158 -15.21 -18.27 -30.33
CA LYS A 158 -15.26 -18.32 -31.81
C LYS A 158 -14.15 -19.18 -32.42
N ASN A 159 -13.15 -19.56 -31.64
CA ASN A 159 -12.04 -20.43 -32.04
C ASN A 159 -12.24 -21.84 -31.48
#